data_AF-A0A8H8NBW1-F1
#
_entry.id   AF-A0A8H8NBW1-F1
#
_cell.length_a   1.000
_cell.length_b   1.000
_cell.length_c   1.000
_cell.angle_alpha   90.00
_cell.angle_beta   90.00
_cell.angle_gamma   90.00
#
_symmetry.space_group_name_H-M   'P 1'
#
loop_
_entity.id
_entity.type
_entity.pdbx_description
1 polymer ?
#
loop_
_entity_poly.entity_id
_entity_poly.type
_entity_poly.pdbx_seq_one_letter_code
_entity_poly.pdbx_strand_id
1 'polypeptide(L)'
;MPEYHGMRHFKNGISSVSQWTGRKLKEMAKVLLPVISDAKDDRVVTAARALLDFMYLSHSSSLSDSELDAMDKCLRTFHANKSVFKELGALKTKEAFHGIPKFHMIQHYTMLIRMLGTPDGFNTETSERLHINFAKIGYRRSNRVNAIKQMALYIQRMEALVMHEEYLQEIGRAQRHPIPLNMSVEEAEEIQDIDDEDWDEWLEDEDQDQDADELRDAGVRVNLTQLLDEFLGQNNQPQGHAWKEEEPEGNNQGPQRFHPAPLVVTAATPTDTLSIQVLQRSRNADQLHDSLLLCLRRESGVGIPTLRAKIPPTTKVGSWSRAQLFHAPPPFKPSEGPHIDVIRAQPMKADRYDCVSRPARFDTVLVQVKDRMTNGIHSRVRVIFQLPEKLHHIYDRKLAYVQMFNPVSQNPAAPTGLYTASRTLVAGRRSCAVIPLDDIAMTCHLVPHYRQFRPEVPLTQYANVLELCTTFYINIFATYFFYQLLRHWGQHTAPV
;
A
#
# COMPACT_ATOMS: atom_id res chain seq x y z
N MET A 1 2.34 13.24 -7.38
CA MET A 1 1.45 12.06 -7.61
C MET A 1 0.35 12.09 -6.56
N PRO A 2 -0.83 11.47 -6.77
CA PRO A 2 -1.71 11.16 -5.66
C PRO A 2 -0.98 10.34 -4.59
N GLU A 3 -1.29 10.56 -3.32
CA GLU A 3 -0.72 9.76 -2.24
C GLU A 3 -1.39 8.38 -2.17
N TYR A 4 -0.65 7.37 -1.74
CA TYR A 4 -1.13 6.00 -1.55
C TYR A 4 -0.38 5.36 -0.38
N HIS A 5 -1.01 4.45 0.36
CA HIS A 5 -0.35 3.82 1.52
C HIS A 5 0.82 2.94 1.07
N GLY A 6 1.96 3.03 1.76
CA GLY A 6 3.17 2.29 1.40
C GLY A 6 3.78 2.72 0.06
N MET A 7 3.49 3.93 -0.42
CA MET A 7 4.13 4.53 -1.60
C MET A 7 4.80 5.85 -1.20
N ARG A 8 6.11 5.98 -1.44
CA ARG A 8 6.86 7.20 -1.10
C ARG A 8 6.51 8.36 -2.04
N HIS A 9 6.31 9.54 -1.46
CA HIS A 9 6.29 10.79 -2.21
C HIS A 9 7.68 11.45 -2.19
N PHE A 10 8.20 11.83 -3.36
CA PHE A 10 9.47 12.55 -3.47
C PHE A 10 9.20 14.06 -3.29
N LYS A 11 9.43 14.61 -2.09
CA LYS A 11 9.13 16.01 -1.72
C LYS A 11 9.78 17.00 -2.70
N ASN A 12 11.09 16.89 -2.89
CA ASN A 12 11.87 17.72 -3.82
C ASN A 12 11.83 17.23 -5.29
N GLY A 13 10.91 16.32 -5.62
CA GLY A 13 10.85 15.66 -6.92
C GLY A 13 12.00 14.65 -7.13
N ILE A 14 12.16 14.20 -8.38
CA ILE A 14 13.12 13.15 -8.74
C ILE A 14 14.46 13.70 -9.26
N SER A 15 14.48 14.98 -9.65
CA SER A 15 15.63 15.63 -10.29
C SER A 15 16.77 15.94 -9.33
N SER A 16 16.50 15.98 -8.02
CA SER A 16 17.48 16.16 -6.95
C SER A 16 18.19 14.86 -6.55
N VAL A 17 17.71 13.69 -6.99
CA VAL A 17 18.23 12.37 -6.57
C VAL A 17 19.56 12.09 -7.26
N SER A 18 20.67 12.41 -6.58
CA SER A 18 22.04 12.15 -7.01
C SER A 18 22.41 10.67 -6.91
N GLN A 19 21.99 9.98 -5.85
CA GLN A 19 22.26 8.56 -5.59
C GLN A 19 20.97 7.74 -5.40
N TRP A 20 20.87 6.65 -6.15
CA TRP A 20 19.70 5.76 -6.15
C TRP A 20 19.91 4.55 -5.24
N THR A 21 19.29 4.59 -4.05
CA THR A 21 19.23 3.43 -3.14
C THR A 21 18.20 2.41 -3.62
N GLY A 22 18.32 1.15 -3.16
CA GLY A 22 17.35 0.09 -3.48
C GLY A 22 15.91 0.46 -3.10
N ARG A 23 15.70 1.10 -1.93
CA ARG A 23 14.37 1.61 -1.51
C ARG A 23 13.87 2.70 -2.47
N LYS A 24 14.69 3.71 -2.81
CA LYS A 24 14.32 4.79 -3.76
C LYS A 24 13.95 4.21 -5.15
N LEU A 25 14.63 3.16 -5.61
CA LEU A 25 14.30 2.46 -6.87
C LEU A 25 13.00 1.64 -6.81
N LYS A 26 12.76 0.87 -5.73
CA LYS A 26 11.51 0.12 -5.53
C LYS A 26 10.29 1.06 -5.53
N GLU A 27 10.39 2.22 -4.87
CA GLU A 27 9.34 3.24 -4.87
C GLU A 27 9.13 3.89 -6.24
N MET A 28 10.21 4.17 -6.98
CA MET A 28 10.11 4.71 -8.35
C MET A 28 9.40 3.73 -9.29
N ALA A 29 9.70 2.43 -9.21
CA ALA A 29 9.09 1.40 -10.05
C ALA A 29 7.55 1.38 -9.94
N LYS A 30 7.00 1.63 -8.74
CA LYS A 30 5.54 1.70 -8.49
C LYS A 30 4.86 2.82 -9.29
N VAL A 31 5.54 3.92 -9.61
CA VAL A 31 4.95 5.10 -10.28
C VAL A 31 5.44 5.32 -11.70
N LEU A 32 6.55 4.67 -12.11
CA LEU A 32 7.25 4.93 -13.37
C LEU A 32 6.33 4.87 -14.60
N LEU A 33 5.55 3.79 -14.76
CA LEU A 33 4.74 3.61 -15.97
C LEU A 33 3.65 4.68 -16.15
N PRO A 34 2.84 5.02 -15.12
CA PRO A 34 1.94 6.16 -15.21
C PRO A 34 2.64 7.50 -15.49
N VAL A 35 3.85 7.75 -14.97
CA VAL A 35 4.63 8.98 -15.26
C VAL A 35 4.97 9.09 -16.74
N ILE A 36 5.44 8.00 -17.36
CA ILE A 36 5.89 8.01 -18.77
C ILE A 36 4.75 7.72 -19.77
N SER A 37 3.51 7.60 -19.30
CA SER A 37 2.36 7.18 -20.11
C SER A 37 1.97 8.13 -21.25
N ASP A 38 2.53 9.35 -21.26
CA ASP A 38 2.37 10.38 -22.29
C ASP A 38 3.66 10.65 -23.10
N ALA A 39 4.66 9.76 -23.00
CA ALA A 39 5.84 9.79 -23.86
C ALA A 39 5.45 9.82 -25.35
N LYS A 40 6.20 10.57 -26.16
CA LYS A 40 5.90 10.80 -27.58
C LYS A 40 6.07 9.57 -28.48
N ASP A 41 6.78 8.55 -28.00
CA ASP A 41 7.07 7.31 -28.74
C ASP A 41 6.62 6.12 -27.89
N ASP A 42 5.63 5.40 -28.39
CA ASP A 42 5.01 4.25 -27.70
C ASP A 42 6.03 3.15 -27.37
N ARG A 43 7.13 3.03 -28.12
CA ARG A 43 8.21 2.07 -27.84
C ARG A 43 8.85 2.31 -26.47
N VAL A 44 8.91 3.55 -26.00
CA VAL A 44 9.42 3.90 -24.66
C VAL A 44 8.55 3.26 -23.59
N VAL A 45 7.24 3.43 -23.71
CA VAL A 45 6.25 2.91 -22.76
C VAL A 45 6.20 1.39 -22.82
N THR A 46 6.16 0.80 -24.02
CA THR A 46 6.16 -0.65 -24.23
C THR A 46 7.42 -1.31 -23.66
N ALA A 47 8.61 -0.73 -23.89
CA ALA A 47 9.87 -1.25 -23.35
C ALA A 47 9.93 -1.17 -21.82
N ALA A 48 9.49 -0.05 -21.24
CA ALA A 48 9.46 0.14 -19.79
C ALA A 48 8.40 -0.75 -19.10
N ARG A 49 7.21 -0.89 -19.70
CA ARG A 49 6.15 -1.83 -19.29
C ARG A 49 6.69 -3.25 -19.19
N ALA A 50 7.37 -3.71 -20.24
CA ALA A 50 7.93 -5.05 -20.31
C ALA A 50 9.01 -5.31 -19.26
N LEU A 51 9.89 -4.32 -18.97
CA LEU A 51 10.85 -4.44 -17.87
C LEU A 51 10.17 -4.44 -16.49
N LEU A 52 9.16 -3.60 -16.27
CA LEU A 52 8.39 -3.60 -15.02
C LEU A 52 7.67 -4.94 -14.81
N ASP A 53 7.10 -5.52 -15.86
CA ASP A 53 6.49 -6.86 -15.81
C ASP A 53 7.50 -7.95 -15.47
N PHE A 54 8.65 -7.95 -16.14
CA PHE A 54 9.73 -8.88 -15.86
C PHE A 54 10.19 -8.76 -14.40
N MET A 55 10.40 -7.53 -13.91
CA MET A 55 10.80 -7.30 -12.52
C MET A 55 9.74 -7.79 -11.54
N TYR A 56 8.46 -7.44 -11.72
CA TYR A 56 7.40 -7.89 -10.80
C TYR A 56 7.22 -9.43 -10.86
N LEU A 57 7.31 -10.06 -12.03
CA LEU A 57 7.34 -11.53 -12.13
C LEU A 57 8.53 -12.13 -11.36
N SER A 58 9.73 -11.58 -11.51
CA SER A 58 10.94 -12.08 -10.84
C SER A 58 10.94 -11.96 -9.31
N HIS A 59 10.01 -11.19 -8.73
CA HIS A 59 9.86 -11.06 -7.27
C HIS A 59 8.98 -12.14 -6.63
N SER A 60 8.34 -13.03 -7.39
CA SER A 60 7.44 -14.04 -6.79
C SER A 60 8.22 -15.14 -6.09
N SER A 61 7.79 -15.51 -4.88
CA SER A 61 8.31 -16.67 -4.13
C SER A 61 7.85 -18.03 -4.67
N SER A 62 7.13 -18.05 -5.80
CA SER A 62 6.84 -19.25 -6.58
C SER A 62 6.63 -18.88 -8.05
N LEU A 63 7.13 -19.69 -8.99
CA LEU A 63 6.97 -19.43 -10.42
C LEU A 63 6.60 -20.72 -11.16
N SER A 64 5.53 -20.66 -11.95
CA SER A 64 5.15 -21.70 -12.90
C SER A 64 5.86 -21.54 -14.25
N ASP A 65 5.95 -22.60 -15.06
CA ASP A 65 6.50 -22.49 -16.42
C ASP A 65 5.78 -21.44 -17.27
N SER A 66 4.47 -21.30 -17.12
CA SER A 66 3.69 -20.27 -17.83
C SER A 66 4.10 -18.83 -17.46
N GLU A 67 4.62 -18.63 -16.25
CA GLU A 67 5.13 -17.33 -15.78
C GLU A 67 6.58 -17.11 -16.22
N LEU A 68 7.39 -18.17 -16.27
CA LEU A 68 8.74 -18.11 -16.85
C LEU A 68 8.69 -17.80 -18.35
N ASP A 69 7.75 -18.40 -19.08
CA ASP A 69 7.50 -18.07 -20.49
C ASP A 69 6.99 -16.63 -20.65
N ALA A 70 6.20 -16.12 -19.68
CA ALA A 70 5.81 -14.71 -19.63
C ALA A 70 7.02 -13.79 -19.35
N MET A 71 7.97 -14.19 -18.49
CA MET A 71 9.24 -13.46 -18.28
C MET A 71 10.07 -13.41 -19.56
N ASP A 72 10.24 -14.54 -20.26
CA ASP A 72 10.94 -14.60 -21.53
C ASP A 72 10.25 -13.75 -22.61
N LYS A 73 8.91 -13.74 -22.65
CA LYS A 73 8.14 -12.83 -23.52
C LYS A 73 8.42 -11.37 -23.19
N CYS A 74 8.45 -10.99 -21.91
CA CYS A 74 8.76 -9.62 -21.49
C CYS A 74 10.16 -9.18 -21.95
N LEU A 75 11.18 -10.05 -21.82
CA LEU A 75 12.53 -9.75 -22.33
C LEU A 75 12.56 -9.58 -23.85
N ARG A 76 11.82 -10.40 -24.62
CA ARG A 76 11.68 -10.24 -26.08
C ARG A 76 11.03 -8.91 -26.43
N THR A 77 9.91 -8.55 -25.80
CA THR A 77 9.21 -7.26 -26.02
C THR A 77 10.12 -6.08 -25.66
N PHE A 78 10.87 -6.15 -24.55
CA PHE A 78 11.87 -5.14 -24.22
C PHE A 78 12.96 -5.05 -25.30
N HIS A 79 13.56 -6.17 -25.71
CA HIS A 79 14.63 -6.18 -26.70
C HIS A 79 14.21 -5.71 -28.10
N ALA A 80 12.95 -5.92 -28.50
CA ALA A 80 12.39 -5.37 -29.75
C ALA A 80 12.26 -3.84 -29.72
N ASN A 81 11.99 -3.24 -28.55
CA ASN A 81 11.69 -1.81 -28.42
C ASN A 81 12.86 -0.97 -27.88
N LYS A 82 13.85 -1.58 -27.21
CA LYS A 82 14.93 -0.87 -26.48
C LYS A 82 15.78 0.10 -27.31
N SER A 83 15.80 0.00 -28.64
CA SER A 83 16.58 0.91 -29.51
C SER A 83 16.19 2.37 -29.29
N VAL A 84 14.92 2.63 -28.96
CA VAL A 84 14.36 3.96 -28.70
C VAL A 84 15.16 4.75 -27.65
N PHE A 85 15.71 4.11 -26.62
CA PHE A 85 16.51 4.77 -25.59
C PHE A 85 17.89 5.24 -26.11
N LYS A 86 18.41 4.60 -27.16
CA LYS A 86 19.61 5.05 -27.86
C LYS A 86 19.27 6.16 -28.85
N GLU A 87 18.17 6.02 -29.58
CA GLU A 87 17.66 7.01 -30.55
C GLU A 87 17.34 8.37 -29.88
N LEU A 88 16.74 8.32 -28.68
CA LEU A 88 16.45 9.50 -27.86
C LEU A 88 17.65 10.02 -27.03
N GLY A 89 18.83 9.44 -27.19
CA GLY A 89 20.06 9.88 -26.50
C GLY A 89 20.10 9.63 -24.98
N ALA A 90 19.19 8.83 -24.43
CA ALA A 90 19.19 8.47 -23.01
C ALA A 90 20.39 7.58 -22.63
N LEU A 91 20.89 6.77 -23.58
CA LEU A 91 22.12 5.99 -23.41
C LEU A 91 23.34 6.72 -23.98
N LYS A 92 24.25 7.13 -23.09
CA LYS A 92 25.53 7.79 -23.44
C LYS A 92 26.67 6.81 -23.72
N THR A 93 26.50 5.52 -23.42
CA THR A 93 27.52 4.47 -23.60
C THR A 93 27.59 3.94 -25.03
N LYS A 94 28.80 3.75 -25.56
CA LYS A 94 29.03 3.21 -26.92
C LYS A 94 28.42 1.81 -27.10
N GLU A 95 28.51 0.98 -26.08
CA GLU A 95 27.98 -0.39 -26.03
C GLU A 95 26.46 -0.46 -25.74
N ALA A 96 25.81 0.70 -25.57
CA ALA A 96 24.39 0.81 -25.24
C ALA A 96 24.00 -0.08 -24.04
N PHE A 97 22.98 -0.93 -24.19
CA PHE A 97 22.56 -1.88 -23.15
C PHE A 97 23.49 -3.08 -22.96
N HIS A 98 24.36 -3.40 -23.93
CA HIS A 98 25.23 -4.59 -23.83
C HIS A 98 26.34 -4.40 -22.79
N GLY A 99 26.85 -3.17 -22.65
CA GLY A 99 27.84 -2.81 -21.62
C GLY A 99 27.29 -2.62 -20.21
N ILE A 100 26.04 -3.02 -19.94
CA ILE A 100 25.43 -2.92 -18.61
C ILE A 100 25.24 -4.33 -18.04
N PRO A 101 26.08 -4.79 -17.08
CA PRO A 101 26.05 -6.16 -16.57
C PRO A 101 24.68 -6.61 -16.07
N LYS A 102 23.91 -5.71 -15.43
CA LYS A 102 22.53 -6.02 -14.99
C LYS A 102 21.60 -6.40 -16.16
N PHE A 103 21.72 -5.74 -17.31
CA PHE A 103 20.92 -6.05 -18.51
C PHE A 103 21.39 -7.32 -19.25
N HIS A 104 22.64 -7.73 -19.06
CA HIS A 104 23.10 -9.05 -19.49
C HIS A 104 22.56 -10.15 -18.57
N MET A 105 22.70 -9.99 -17.25
CA MET A 105 22.28 -11.00 -16.27
C MET A 105 20.79 -11.36 -16.31
N ILE A 106 19.89 -10.41 -16.60
CA ILE A 106 18.45 -10.71 -16.73
C ILE A 106 18.14 -11.73 -17.84
N GLN A 107 18.99 -11.85 -18.86
CA GLN A 107 18.83 -12.85 -19.94
C GLN A 107 18.99 -14.29 -19.45
N HIS A 108 19.60 -14.48 -18.26
CA HIS A 108 19.83 -15.79 -17.66
C HIS A 108 18.83 -16.14 -16.56
N TYR A 109 17.95 -15.22 -16.15
CA TYR A 109 17.04 -15.43 -15.00
C TYR A 109 16.14 -16.66 -15.15
N THR A 110 15.46 -16.84 -16.27
CA THR A 110 14.52 -17.96 -16.47
C THR A 110 15.23 -19.31 -16.51
N MET A 111 16.48 -19.35 -17.00
CA MET A 111 17.36 -20.53 -16.89
C MET A 111 17.82 -20.76 -15.44
N LEU A 112 18.29 -19.73 -14.76
CA LEU A 112 18.77 -19.82 -13.37
C LEU A 112 17.65 -20.23 -12.41
N ILE A 113 16.43 -19.70 -12.58
CA ILE A 113 15.26 -20.06 -11.76
C ILE A 113 14.91 -21.55 -11.93
N ARG A 114 14.97 -22.08 -13.16
CA ARG A 114 14.74 -23.52 -13.42
C ARG A 114 15.83 -24.42 -12.83
N MET A 115 17.05 -23.92 -12.63
CA MET A 115 18.17 -24.68 -12.07
C MET A 115 18.34 -24.55 -10.54
N LEU A 116 17.98 -23.40 -9.96
CA LEU A 116 18.34 -23.01 -8.58
C LEU A 116 17.14 -22.59 -7.71
N GLY A 117 15.94 -22.45 -8.29
CA GLY A 117 14.76 -21.92 -7.60
C GLY A 117 14.60 -20.40 -7.71
N THR A 118 13.60 -19.86 -7.01
CA THR A 118 13.27 -18.43 -7.03
C THR A 118 14.39 -17.57 -6.40
N PRO A 119 14.55 -16.30 -6.83
CA PRO A 119 15.68 -15.46 -6.42
C PRO A 119 15.51 -14.83 -5.02
N ASP A 120 14.37 -15.04 -4.36
CA ASP A 120 14.00 -14.44 -3.07
C ASP A 120 14.96 -14.85 -1.93
N GLY A 121 15.50 -16.06 -1.97
CA GLY A 121 16.54 -16.54 -1.04
C GLY A 121 17.98 -16.11 -1.37
N PHE A 122 18.24 -15.46 -2.51
CA PHE A 122 19.60 -15.19 -3.02
C PHE A 122 20.00 -13.71 -2.99
N ASN A 123 19.23 -12.85 -2.33
CA ASN A 123 19.51 -11.41 -2.25
C ASN A 123 20.56 -11.07 -1.16
N THR A 124 21.14 -9.86 -1.24
CA THR A 124 22.10 -9.34 -0.26
C THR A 124 21.46 -8.59 0.91
N GLU A 125 20.13 -8.45 0.97
CA GLU A 125 19.45 -7.60 1.97
C GLU A 125 19.72 -8.10 3.39
N THR A 126 19.76 -9.42 3.60
CA THR A 126 20.11 -10.04 4.89
C THR A 126 21.55 -9.72 5.30
N SER A 127 22.53 -9.87 4.40
CA SER A 127 23.93 -9.60 4.73
C SER A 127 24.19 -8.10 4.92
N GLU A 128 23.54 -7.23 4.14
CA GLU A 128 23.57 -5.77 4.31
C GLU A 128 22.96 -5.33 5.65
N ARG A 129 21.86 -5.94 6.08
CA ARG A 129 21.25 -5.70 7.40
C ARG A 129 22.17 -6.13 8.53
N LEU A 130 22.75 -7.33 8.45
CA LEU A 130 23.70 -7.83 9.45
C LEU A 130 24.97 -6.96 9.52
N HIS A 131 25.42 -6.40 8.39
CA HIS A 131 26.57 -5.50 8.31
C HIS A 131 26.38 -4.19 9.11
N ILE A 132 25.15 -3.74 9.33
CA ILE A 132 24.86 -2.62 10.24
C ILE A 132 25.28 -2.98 11.67
N ASN A 133 24.75 -4.08 12.20
CA ASN A 133 24.94 -4.48 13.59
C ASN A 133 26.37 -4.95 13.85
N PHE A 134 26.90 -5.83 13.00
CA PHE A 134 28.20 -6.48 13.23
C PHE A 134 29.42 -5.67 12.76
N ALA A 135 29.25 -4.69 11.87
CA ALA A 135 30.37 -3.84 11.45
C ALA A 135 30.16 -2.36 11.73
N LYS A 136 29.08 -1.73 11.22
CA LYS A 136 28.95 -0.26 11.33
C LYS A 136 28.90 0.20 12.78
N ILE A 137 28.05 -0.39 13.62
CA ILE A 137 27.92 0.01 15.04
C ILE A 137 29.24 -0.24 15.80
N GLY A 138 29.83 -1.44 15.66
CA GLY A 138 31.10 -1.78 16.31
C GLY A 138 32.27 -0.90 15.85
N TYR A 139 32.33 -0.51 14.58
CA TYR A 139 33.37 0.38 14.06
C TYR A 139 33.22 1.80 14.61
N ARG A 140 31.99 2.32 14.67
CA ARG A 140 31.67 3.65 15.22
C ARG A 140 31.93 3.74 16.73
N ARG A 141 31.68 2.66 17.48
CA ARG A 141 32.02 2.53 18.91
C ARG A 141 33.50 2.18 19.16
N SER A 142 34.31 2.03 18.11
CA SER A 142 35.77 1.86 18.23
C SER A 142 36.47 3.20 18.16
N ASN A 143 37.68 3.30 18.72
CA ASN A 143 38.54 4.48 18.51
C ASN A 143 39.17 4.54 17.10
N ARG A 144 38.69 3.71 16.15
CA ARG A 144 39.13 3.53 14.77
C ARG A 144 40.58 3.02 14.59
N VAL A 145 41.37 2.86 15.66
CA VAL A 145 42.73 2.29 15.65
C VAL A 145 42.69 0.79 15.94
N ASN A 146 43.21 -0.06 15.04
CA ASN A 146 43.05 -1.52 15.11
C ASN A 146 41.57 -1.95 15.27
N ALA A 147 40.65 -1.23 14.60
CA ALA A 147 39.21 -1.30 14.79
C ALA A 147 38.64 -2.73 14.79
N ILE A 148 39.13 -3.62 13.92
CA ILE A 148 38.67 -5.02 13.81
C ILE A 148 38.67 -5.75 15.16
N LYS A 149 39.71 -5.57 15.99
CA LYS A 149 39.77 -6.21 17.33
C LYS A 149 38.72 -5.63 18.29
N GLN A 150 38.47 -4.33 18.19
CA GLN A 150 37.48 -3.63 19.02
C GLN A 150 36.05 -3.96 18.58
N MET A 151 35.81 -4.09 17.28
CA MET A 151 34.56 -4.55 16.69
C MET A 151 34.23 -5.98 17.14
N ALA A 152 35.19 -6.90 17.07
CA ALA A 152 35.01 -8.27 17.55
C ALA A 152 34.70 -8.32 19.06
N LEU A 153 35.43 -7.56 19.88
CA LEU A 153 35.18 -7.47 21.32
C LEU A 153 33.83 -6.81 21.64
N TYR A 154 33.38 -5.85 20.83
CA TYR A 154 32.06 -5.23 20.96
C TYR A 154 30.95 -6.26 20.69
N ILE A 155 31.05 -7.04 19.61
CA ILE A 155 30.09 -8.10 19.29
C ILE A 155 30.01 -9.13 20.42
N GLN A 156 31.17 -9.64 20.88
CA GLN A 156 31.24 -10.60 22.00
C GLN A 156 30.57 -10.09 23.27
N ARG A 157 30.71 -8.79 23.59
CA ARG A 157 30.04 -8.15 24.74
C ARG A 157 28.53 -8.06 24.54
N MET A 158 28.06 -7.68 23.35
CA MET A 158 26.63 -7.63 23.04
C MET A 158 25.98 -9.01 23.09
N GLU A 159 26.63 -10.03 22.52
CA GLU A 159 26.16 -11.43 22.59
C GLU A 159 26.09 -11.92 24.05
N ALA A 160 27.11 -11.64 24.87
CA ALA A 160 27.11 -12.00 26.28
C ALA A 160 25.98 -11.32 27.08
N LEU A 161 25.66 -10.05 26.78
CA LEU A 161 24.53 -9.36 27.40
C LEU A 161 23.18 -9.98 27.01
N VAL A 162 22.98 -10.30 25.72
CA VAL A 162 21.75 -10.94 25.23
C VAL A 162 21.57 -12.33 25.87
N MET A 163 22.62 -13.16 25.88
CA MET A 163 22.57 -14.48 26.54
C MET A 163 22.26 -14.37 28.04
N HIS A 164 22.78 -13.34 28.71
CA HIS A 164 22.48 -13.11 30.13
C HIS A 164 21.04 -12.62 30.36
N GLU A 165 20.51 -11.76 29.48
CA GLU A 165 19.12 -11.33 29.53
C GLU A 165 18.16 -12.50 29.34
N GLU A 166 18.40 -13.38 28.36
CA GLU A 166 17.60 -14.58 28.13
C GLU A 166 17.60 -15.52 29.34
N TYR A 167 18.77 -15.74 29.95
CA TYR A 167 18.92 -16.52 31.19
C TYR A 167 18.12 -15.93 32.37
N LEU A 168 18.15 -14.60 32.55
CA LEU A 168 17.35 -13.91 33.57
C LEU A 168 15.85 -14.02 33.28
N GLN A 169 15.44 -13.92 32.02
CA GLN A 169 14.04 -14.12 31.62
C GLN A 169 13.57 -15.57 31.86
N GLU A 170 14.42 -16.58 31.62
CA GLU A 170 14.10 -17.99 31.86
C GLU A 170 13.91 -18.27 33.36
N ILE A 171 14.80 -17.77 34.22
CA ILE A 171 14.64 -17.82 35.68
C ILE A 171 13.36 -17.10 36.11
N GLY A 172 13.10 -15.91 35.57
CA GLY A 172 11.89 -15.13 35.84
C GLY A 172 10.60 -15.81 35.36
N ARG A 173 10.66 -16.73 34.39
CA ARG A 173 9.54 -17.60 33.97
C ARG A 173 9.40 -18.79 34.92
N ALA A 174 10.50 -19.41 35.33
CA ALA A 174 10.51 -20.55 36.26
C ALA A 174 10.04 -20.21 37.68
N GLN A 175 10.20 -18.96 38.13
CA GLN A 175 9.84 -18.51 39.49
C GLN A 175 8.40 -17.97 39.64
N ARG A 176 7.56 -18.00 38.60
CA ARG A 176 6.19 -17.47 38.65
C ARG A 176 5.18 -18.43 39.30
N HIS A 177 5.10 -18.39 40.63
CA HIS A 177 3.80 -18.49 41.31
C HIS A 177 3.09 -17.11 41.31
N PRO A 178 1.75 -17.04 41.40
CA PRO A 178 1.01 -15.81 41.07
C PRO A 178 0.76 -14.87 42.28
N ILE A 179 0.60 -13.56 41.97
CA ILE A 179 0.06 -12.45 42.82
C ILE A 179 1.09 -11.79 43.79
N PRO A 180 1.04 -10.45 44.10
CA PRO A 180 0.37 -9.30 43.45
C PRO A 180 1.35 -8.18 42.97
N LEU A 181 0.80 -7.12 42.36
CA LEU A 181 1.52 -5.87 42.08
C LEU A 181 1.92 -5.12 43.37
N ASN A 182 3.23 -4.90 43.58
CA ASN A 182 3.77 -3.58 43.97
C ASN A 182 5.31 -3.58 43.98
N MET A 183 5.95 -2.73 43.17
CA MET A 183 7.15 -1.97 43.55
C MET A 183 7.59 -1.03 42.42
N SER A 184 8.05 0.16 42.82
CA SER A 184 8.65 1.20 41.99
C SER A 184 10.03 0.81 41.48
N VAL A 185 10.40 1.32 40.31
CA VAL A 185 11.78 1.32 39.81
C VAL A 185 12.21 2.77 39.67
N GLU A 186 13.18 3.18 40.47
CA GLU A 186 13.90 4.44 40.30
C GLU A 186 15.14 4.22 39.43
N GLU A 187 15.46 5.25 38.64
CA GLU A 187 16.78 5.60 38.09
C GLU A 187 17.56 4.54 37.26
N ALA A 188 17.56 4.76 35.94
CA ALA A 188 18.65 4.39 35.06
C ALA A 188 19.39 5.68 34.66
N GLU A 189 20.71 5.73 34.86
CA GLU A 189 21.53 6.92 34.68
C GLU A 189 21.58 7.41 33.22
N GLU A 190 21.59 8.73 33.04
CA GLU A 190 21.73 9.40 31.74
C GLU A 190 23.13 9.15 31.14
N ILE A 191 23.18 8.56 29.94
CA ILE A 191 24.40 8.53 29.12
C ILE A 191 24.49 9.86 28.37
N GLN A 192 25.52 10.65 28.67
CA GLN A 192 25.73 11.97 28.08
C GLN A 192 25.94 11.93 26.56
N ASP A 193 25.37 12.92 25.89
CA ASP A 193 25.43 13.13 24.44
C ASP A 193 26.87 13.33 23.94
N ILE A 194 27.20 12.77 22.77
CA ILE A 194 28.47 12.99 22.07
C ILE A 194 28.17 13.23 20.58
N ASP A 195 28.13 14.51 20.20
CA ASP A 195 28.07 15.12 18.86
C ASP A 195 27.43 14.28 17.73
N ASP A 196 26.15 14.55 17.48
CA ASP A 196 25.35 13.95 16.39
C ASP A 196 25.61 14.58 14.99
N GLU A 197 26.35 15.70 14.88
CA GLU A 197 26.44 16.53 13.66
C GLU A 197 27.01 15.84 12.38
N ASP A 198 27.60 14.64 12.46
CA ASP A 198 28.14 13.87 11.31
C ASP A 198 27.23 12.67 10.90
N TRP A 199 26.02 12.60 11.45
CA TRP A 199 25.06 11.53 11.16
C TRP A 199 23.89 11.96 10.26
N ASP A 200 23.50 13.23 10.35
CA ASP A 200 22.32 13.76 9.68
C ASP A 200 22.48 13.71 8.15
N GLU A 201 23.66 14.06 7.61
CA GLU A 201 23.87 14.12 6.15
C GLU A 201 23.77 12.75 5.42
N TRP A 202 23.83 11.62 6.15
CA TRP A 202 23.74 10.27 5.56
C TRP A 202 22.57 9.40 6.08
N LEU A 203 21.85 9.82 7.12
CA LEU A 203 20.61 9.18 7.57
C LEU A 203 19.37 10.08 7.44
N GLU A 204 19.53 11.39 7.33
CA GLU A 204 18.45 12.40 7.30
C GLU A 204 18.30 13.11 5.96
N ASP A 205 18.69 12.46 4.87
CA ASP A 205 18.33 12.86 3.50
C ASP A 205 16.83 12.53 3.22
N GLU A 206 15.97 13.24 3.97
CA GLU A 206 14.50 13.40 3.92
C GLU A 206 13.55 12.29 4.43
N ASP A 207 13.98 11.36 5.30
CA ASP A 207 13.27 10.06 5.47
C ASP A 207 12.62 9.69 6.83
N GLN A 208 12.61 10.54 7.87
CA GLN A 208 12.02 10.16 9.19
C GLN A 208 10.77 10.96 9.66
N ASP A 209 10.63 12.24 9.32
CA ASP A 209 9.51 13.06 9.83
C ASP A 209 8.10 12.53 9.48
N GLN A 210 7.94 11.93 8.30
CA GLN A 210 6.64 11.39 7.89
C GLN A 210 6.28 10.10 8.62
N ASP A 211 7.23 9.18 8.80
CA ASP A 211 6.97 7.92 9.48
C ASP A 211 6.75 8.16 11.00
N ALA A 212 7.50 9.09 11.63
CA ALA A 212 7.35 9.42 13.05
C ALA A 212 5.98 10.04 13.39
N ASP A 213 5.48 10.99 12.58
CA ASP A 213 4.16 11.59 12.79
C ASP A 213 3.00 10.66 12.35
N GLU A 214 3.19 9.82 11.32
CA GLU A 214 2.22 8.76 10.98
C GLU A 214 2.13 7.66 12.06
N LEU A 215 3.18 7.47 12.87
CA LEU A 215 3.17 6.60 14.05
C LEU A 215 2.60 7.29 15.30
N ARG A 216 2.85 8.59 15.51
CA ARG A 216 2.34 9.36 16.67
C ARG A 216 0.84 9.64 16.61
N ASP A 217 0.27 9.94 15.44
CA ASP A 217 -1.19 10.05 15.23
C ASP A 217 -1.87 8.65 15.12
N ALA A 218 -1.08 7.58 15.21
CA ALA A 218 -1.40 6.14 15.22
C ALA A 218 -2.36 5.66 16.31
N GLY A 219 -1.79 5.06 17.37
CA GLY A 219 -2.44 4.77 18.65
C GLY A 219 -3.84 4.10 18.66
N VAL A 220 -4.16 3.01 17.95
CA VAL A 220 -3.40 2.10 17.08
C VAL A 220 -2.01 1.71 17.60
N ARG A 221 -1.95 1.22 18.84
CA ARG A 221 -1.10 0.05 19.14
C ARG A 221 -1.90 -1.21 18.81
N VAL A 222 -1.97 -1.58 17.53
CA VAL A 222 -2.37 -2.95 17.16
C VAL A 222 -1.11 -3.79 17.26
N ASN A 223 -1.11 -4.79 18.14
CA ASN A 223 -0.06 -5.79 18.18
C ASN A 223 -0.20 -6.66 16.92
N LEU A 224 0.49 -6.25 15.84
CA LEU A 224 0.41 -6.91 14.54
C LEU A 224 0.73 -8.41 14.66
N THR A 225 1.68 -8.79 15.51
CA THR A 225 2.04 -10.19 15.77
C THR A 225 0.85 -10.95 16.35
N GLN A 226 0.23 -10.43 17.41
CA GLN A 226 -0.94 -11.07 18.02
C GLN A 226 -2.16 -11.11 17.09
N LEU A 227 -2.39 -10.06 16.29
CA LEU A 227 -3.48 -10.07 15.30
C LEU A 227 -3.20 -11.03 14.14
N LEU A 228 -1.93 -11.22 13.76
CA LEU A 228 -1.52 -12.25 12.81
C LEU A 228 -1.67 -13.66 13.41
N ASP A 229 -1.31 -13.87 14.67
CA ASP A 229 -1.48 -15.14 15.38
C ASP A 229 -2.97 -15.51 15.56
N GLU A 230 -3.82 -14.53 15.88
CA GLU A 230 -5.29 -14.69 15.94
C GLU A 230 -5.88 -14.95 14.55
N PHE A 231 -5.40 -14.27 13.51
CA PHE A 231 -5.89 -14.42 12.14
C PHE A 231 -5.46 -15.76 11.50
N LEU A 232 -4.21 -16.18 11.70
CA LEU A 232 -3.63 -17.41 11.16
C LEU A 232 -3.92 -18.64 12.05
N GLY A 233 -4.35 -18.44 13.29
CA GLY A 233 -4.66 -19.50 14.24
C GLY A 233 -3.48 -20.42 14.59
N GLN A 234 -3.73 -21.42 15.43
CA GLN A 234 -2.68 -22.34 15.92
C GLN A 234 -2.00 -23.20 14.83
N ASN A 235 -2.58 -23.27 13.63
CA ASN A 235 -2.11 -24.11 12.51
C ASN A 235 -1.63 -23.31 11.28
N ASN A 236 -1.44 -21.98 11.38
CA ASN A 236 -1.10 -21.12 10.25
C ASN A 236 -2.12 -21.15 9.07
N GLN A 237 -3.40 -21.36 9.36
CA GLN A 237 -4.51 -21.32 8.40
C GLN A 237 -5.52 -20.21 8.76
N PRO A 238 -5.88 -19.31 7.82
CA PRO A 238 -6.70 -18.15 8.12
C PRO A 238 -8.09 -18.54 8.66
N GLN A 239 -8.44 -18.05 9.85
CA GLN A 239 -9.73 -18.32 10.48
C GLN A 239 -10.85 -17.45 9.88
N GLY A 240 -11.40 -17.93 8.76
CA GLY A 240 -12.64 -17.42 8.15
C GLY A 240 -12.44 -16.64 6.85
N HIS A 241 -13.22 -17.02 5.82
CA HIS A 241 -13.56 -16.26 4.59
C HIS A 241 -12.54 -15.25 4.01
N ALA A 242 -11.24 -15.57 3.95
CA ALA A 242 -10.23 -14.64 3.44
C ALA A 242 -10.32 -14.35 1.93
N TRP A 243 -10.91 -15.27 1.16
CA TRP A 243 -11.11 -15.16 -0.29
C TRP A 243 -12.52 -15.62 -0.65
N LYS A 244 -13.15 -14.91 -1.59
CA LYS A 244 -14.43 -15.31 -2.20
C LYS A 244 -14.11 -16.09 -3.47
N GLU A 245 -14.57 -17.33 -3.52
CA GLU A 245 -14.48 -18.18 -4.70
C GLU A 245 -15.65 -17.89 -5.64
N GLU A 246 -15.39 -17.97 -6.95
CA GLU A 246 -16.40 -17.86 -8.00
C GLU A 246 -16.25 -19.05 -8.94
N GLU A 247 -17.28 -19.91 -8.96
CA GLU A 247 -17.38 -21.01 -9.92
C GLU A 247 -17.68 -20.44 -11.32
N PRO A 248 -17.09 -21.00 -12.39
CA PRO A 248 -17.36 -20.53 -13.75
C PRO A 248 -18.83 -20.75 -14.14
N GLU A 249 -19.48 -19.71 -14.68
CA GLU A 249 -20.89 -19.80 -15.10
C GLU A 249 -21.08 -20.82 -16.26
N GLY A 250 -21.77 -21.92 -15.96
CA GLY A 250 -22.21 -22.93 -16.93
C GLY A 250 -21.21 -24.07 -17.20
N ASN A 251 -21.49 -24.89 -18.21
CA ASN A 251 -20.70 -26.08 -18.59
C ASN A 251 -19.27 -25.79 -19.12
N ASN A 252 -18.76 -24.57 -18.95
CA ASN A 252 -17.44 -24.16 -19.45
C ASN A 252 -16.36 -24.41 -18.40
N GLN A 253 -15.32 -25.16 -18.78
CA GLN A 253 -14.13 -25.45 -17.98
C GLN A 253 -13.21 -24.20 -17.85
N GLY A 254 -13.71 -23.12 -17.25
CA GLY A 254 -12.94 -21.92 -16.95
C GLY A 254 -12.03 -22.10 -15.73
N PRO A 255 -10.89 -21.40 -15.65
CA PRO A 255 -10.06 -21.41 -14.45
C PRO A 255 -10.78 -20.75 -13.26
N GLN A 256 -10.67 -21.37 -12.09
CA GLN A 256 -11.26 -20.89 -10.83
C GLN A 256 -10.76 -19.49 -10.48
N ARG A 257 -11.68 -18.59 -10.12
CA ARG A 257 -11.34 -17.21 -9.74
C ARG A 257 -11.46 -16.99 -8.24
N PHE A 258 -10.55 -16.19 -7.72
CA PHE A 258 -10.48 -15.80 -6.31
C PHE A 258 -10.56 -14.28 -6.24
N HIS A 259 -11.42 -13.77 -5.37
CA HIS A 259 -11.57 -12.34 -5.08
C HIS A 259 -11.20 -12.05 -3.62
N PRO A 260 -10.48 -10.95 -3.32
CA PRO A 260 -10.07 -10.66 -1.96
C PRO A 260 -11.29 -10.36 -1.08
N ALA A 261 -11.32 -10.96 0.11
CA ALA A 261 -12.30 -10.69 1.15
C ALA A 261 -11.54 -10.39 2.46
N PRO A 262 -10.99 -9.17 2.59
CA PRO A 262 -10.10 -8.85 3.70
C PRO A 262 -10.84 -8.80 5.04
N LEU A 263 -10.12 -9.15 6.12
CA LEU A 263 -10.56 -8.80 7.46
C LEU A 263 -10.37 -7.29 7.66
N VAL A 264 -11.48 -6.59 7.91
CA VAL A 264 -11.49 -5.14 8.13
C VAL A 264 -11.25 -4.83 9.60
N VAL A 265 -10.20 -4.05 9.88
CA VAL A 265 -9.83 -3.64 11.24
C VAL A 265 -9.83 -2.12 11.36
N THR A 266 -10.35 -1.62 12.47
CA THR A 266 -10.31 -0.19 12.84
C THR A 266 -9.83 -0.06 14.28
N ALA A 267 -9.40 1.14 14.69
CA ALA A 267 -9.23 1.44 16.11
C ALA A 267 -10.51 1.14 16.91
N ALA A 268 -10.38 0.70 18.16
CA ALA A 268 -11.51 0.40 19.04
C ALA A 268 -12.33 1.66 19.34
N THR A 269 -11.64 2.77 19.62
CA THR A 269 -12.24 4.10 19.77
C THR A 269 -12.37 4.82 18.41
N PRO A 270 -13.43 5.61 18.19
CA PRO A 270 -13.50 6.52 17.05
C PRO A 270 -12.51 7.66 17.20
N THR A 271 -12.01 8.19 16.08
CA THR A 271 -11.15 9.39 16.07
C THR A 271 -11.92 10.62 16.55
N ASP A 272 -13.11 10.85 15.97
CA ASP A 272 -14.00 11.96 16.34
C ASP A 272 -15.45 11.48 16.40
N THR A 273 -16.24 12.04 17.33
CA THR A 273 -17.70 11.83 17.38
C THR A 273 -18.43 13.10 16.93
N LEU A 274 -18.82 13.15 15.65
CA LEU A 274 -19.35 14.34 14.98
C LEU A 274 -20.80 14.12 14.52
N SER A 275 -21.58 15.20 14.37
CA SER A 275 -22.92 15.10 13.78
C SER A 275 -22.85 14.90 12.27
N ILE A 276 -23.84 14.21 11.69
CA ILE A 276 -23.93 13.96 10.24
C ILE A 276 -23.81 15.27 9.45
N GLN A 277 -24.50 16.33 9.87
CA GLN A 277 -24.41 17.67 9.25
C GLN A 277 -23.00 18.30 9.29
N VAL A 278 -22.19 17.99 10.32
CA VAL A 278 -20.80 18.47 10.41
C VAL A 278 -19.92 17.65 9.47
N LEU A 279 -20.11 16.33 9.40
CA LEU A 279 -19.38 15.46 8.47
C LEU A 279 -19.68 15.79 7.00
N GLN A 280 -20.92 16.13 6.66
CA GLN A 280 -21.31 16.62 5.33
C GLN A 280 -20.42 17.80 4.91
N ARG A 281 -20.26 18.81 5.79
CA ARG A 281 -19.47 20.02 5.52
C ARG A 281 -17.97 19.76 5.55
N SER A 282 -17.44 19.15 6.62
CA SER A 282 -15.99 19.04 6.84
C SER A 282 -15.30 18.02 5.95
N ARG A 283 -16.01 17.01 5.44
CA ARG A 283 -15.44 15.94 4.61
C ARG A 283 -15.88 15.99 3.13
N ASN A 284 -16.58 17.05 2.71
CA ASN A 284 -17.19 17.20 1.36
C ASN A 284 -18.07 15.98 1.03
N ALA A 285 -19.06 15.78 1.90
CA ALA A 285 -19.89 14.59 1.97
C ALA A 285 -21.38 14.92 1.89
N ASP A 286 -21.75 15.90 1.05
CA ASP A 286 -23.08 16.51 0.97
C ASP A 286 -24.27 15.53 0.98
N GLN A 287 -24.12 14.37 0.32
CA GLN A 287 -25.18 13.37 0.17
C GLN A 287 -25.18 12.31 1.29
N LEU A 288 -24.34 12.43 2.32
CA LEU A 288 -24.15 11.44 3.40
C LEU A 288 -25.47 11.03 4.07
N HIS A 289 -26.34 11.99 4.40
CA HIS A 289 -27.59 11.69 5.12
C HIS A 289 -28.55 10.87 4.27
N ASP A 290 -28.88 11.31 3.05
CA ASP A 290 -29.79 10.57 2.18
C ASP A 290 -29.20 9.23 1.71
N SER A 291 -27.89 9.18 1.44
CA SER A 291 -27.18 7.94 1.11
C SER A 291 -27.20 6.93 2.27
N LEU A 292 -27.07 7.39 3.52
CA LEU A 292 -27.20 6.57 4.72
C LEU A 292 -28.62 6.02 4.85
N LEU A 293 -29.66 6.84 4.67
CA LEU A 293 -31.05 6.39 4.75
C LEU A 293 -31.39 5.35 3.67
N LEU A 294 -30.83 5.49 2.46
CA LEU A 294 -30.97 4.50 1.38
C LEU A 294 -30.27 3.17 1.71
N CYS A 295 -29.03 3.22 2.23
CA CYS A 295 -28.30 2.05 2.69
C CYS A 295 -29.06 1.33 3.81
N LEU A 296 -29.47 2.05 4.87
CA LEU A 296 -30.20 1.45 5.99
C LEU A 296 -31.56 0.88 5.58
N ARG A 297 -32.26 1.47 4.60
CA ARG A 297 -33.48 0.87 4.04
C ARG A 297 -33.18 -0.49 3.39
N ARG A 298 -32.06 -0.61 2.65
CA ARG A 298 -31.65 -1.85 1.98
C ARG A 298 -31.30 -2.94 2.99
N GLU A 299 -30.55 -2.61 4.04
CA GLU A 299 -30.06 -3.58 5.02
C GLU A 299 -31.11 -3.97 6.08
N SER A 300 -31.90 -3.01 6.57
CA SER A 300 -32.86 -3.23 7.68
C SER A 300 -34.32 -3.40 7.22
N GLY A 301 -34.63 -3.15 5.96
CA GLY A 301 -36.01 -3.12 5.43
C GLY A 301 -36.88 -1.95 5.92
N VAL A 302 -36.41 -1.14 6.87
CA VAL A 302 -37.19 -0.06 7.50
C VAL A 302 -37.46 1.09 6.52
N GLY A 303 -38.69 1.61 6.52
CA GLY A 303 -39.10 2.72 5.66
C GLY A 303 -38.33 4.03 5.91
N ILE A 304 -37.99 4.74 4.82
CA ILE A 304 -37.23 6.01 4.85
C ILE A 304 -37.85 7.06 5.81
N PRO A 305 -39.18 7.27 5.88
CA PRO A 305 -39.76 8.25 6.81
C PRO A 305 -39.43 7.93 8.28
N THR A 306 -39.52 6.66 8.67
CA THR A 306 -39.18 6.18 10.02
C THR A 306 -37.69 6.33 10.32
N LEU A 307 -36.83 6.00 9.35
CA LEU A 307 -35.39 6.19 9.47
C LEU A 307 -35.01 7.67 9.61
N ARG A 308 -35.64 8.56 8.82
CA ARG A 308 -35.39 10.02 8.89
C ARG A 308 -35.85 10.63 10.22
N ALA A 309 -36.92 10.09 10.84
CA ALA A 309 -37.35 10.48 12.18
C ALA A 309 -36.39 9.98 13.28
N LYS A 310 -35.87 8.74 13.18
CA LYS A 310 -34.90 8.19 14.14
C LYS A 310 -33.48 8.75 13.97
N ILE A 311 -33.12 9.18 12.77
CA ILE A 311 -31.77 9.63 12.40
C ILE A 311 -31.86 11.01 11.75
N PRO A 312 -32.07 12.09 12.51
CA PRO A 312 -31.93 13.46 12.01
C PRO A 312 -30.47 13.79 11.65
N PRO A 313 -30.20 14.83 10.82
CA PRO A 313 -28.83 15.27 10.50
C PRO A 313 -27.99 15.72 11.71
N THR A 314 -28.63 16.01 12.84
CA THR A 314 -27.99 16.34 14.12
C THR A 314 -27.44 15.14 14.87
N THR A 315 -27.82 13.91 14.50
CA THR A 315 -27.32 12.67 15.12
C THR A 315 -25.81 12.61 15.06
N LYS A 316 -25.18 12.39 16.23
CA LYS A 316 -23.74 12.14 16.35
C LYS A 316 -23.41 10.70 16.02
N VAL A 317 -22.38 10.49 15.22
CA VAL A 317 -21.84 9.19 14.84
C VAL A 317 -20.35 9.14 15.21
N GLY A 318 -19.87 7.97 15.64
CA GLY A 318 -18.43 7.74 15.77
C GLY A 318 -17.82 7.69 14.38
N SER A 319 -16.70 8.37 14.17
CA SER A 319 -16.00 8.43 12.88
C SER A 319 -14.52 8.09 13.02
N TRP A 320 -13.99 7.34 12.05
CA TRP A 320 -12.61 6.90 12.00
C TRP A 320 -11.86 7.62 10.88
N SER A 321 -10.59 7.88 11.14
CA SER A 321 -9.64 8.48 10.20
C SER A 321 -8.91 7.44 9.34
N ARG A 322 -8.86 6.18 9.80
CA ARG A 322 -8.13 5.05 9.20
C ARG A 322 -8.91 3.73 9.38
N ALA A 323 -8.83 2.86 8.38
CA ALA A 323 -9.09 1.42 8.49
C ALA A 323 -7.95 0.63 7.85
N GLN A 324 -7.76 -0.62 8.27
CA GLN A 324 -6.81 -1.56 7.70
C GLN A 324 -7.59 -2.75 7.10
N LEU A 325 -7.13 -3.25 5.97
CA LEU A 325 -7.64 -4.43 5.29
C LEU A 325 -6.56 -5.50 5.35
N PHE A 326 -6.80 -6.59 6.06
CA PHE A 326 -5.87 -7.70 6.19
C PHE A 326 -6.24 -8.79 5.18
N HIS A 327 -5.32 -9.06 4.24
CA HIS A 327 -5.47 -10.07 3.20
C HIS A 327 -4.60 -11.28 3.56
N ALA A 328 -5.20 -12.47 3.61
CA ALA A 328 -4.43 -13.71 3.68
C ALA A 328 -3.62 -13.92 2.39
N PRO A 329 -2.55 -14.75 2.43
CA PRO A 329 -1.86 -15.23 1.24
C PRO A 329 -2.83 -15.65 0.12
N PRO A 330 -2.57 -15.31 -1.15
CA PRO A 330 -3.45 -15.70 -2.25
C PRO A 330 -3.45 -17.23 -2.43
N PRO A 331 -4.61 -17.91 -2.63
CA PRO A 331 -4.66 -19.36 -2.83
C PRO A 331 -3.87 -19.83 -4.05
N PHE A 332 -3.77 -18.98 -5.07
CA PHE A 332 -2.98 -19.20 -6.29
C PHE A 332 -1.48 -18.88 -6.14
N LYS A 333 -1.06 -18.33 -4.99
CA LYS A 333 0.34 -17.99 -4.63
C LYS A 333 0.57 -18.20 -3.12
N PRO A 334 0.47 -19.44 -2.60
CA PRO A 334 0.50 -19.72 -1.16
C PRO A 334 1.86 -19.46 -0.49
N SER A 335 2.95 -19.36 -1.26
CA SER A 335 4.28 -19.00 -0.76
C SER A 335 4.46 -17.51 -0.45
N GLU A 336 3.51 -16.66 -0.87
CA GLU A 336 3.57 -15.22 -0.63
C GLU A 336 3.05 -14.90 0.79
N GLY A 337 3.57 -13.83 1.39
CA GLY A 337 3.12 -13.37 2.71
C GLY A 337 1.71 -12.76 2.71
N PRO A 338 1.10 -12.55 3.89
CA PRO A 338 -0.11 -11.75 4.02
C PRO A 338 0.14 -10.30 3.56
N HIS A 339 -0.89 -9.67 2.99
CA HIS A 339 -0.84 -8.28 2.53
C HIS A 339 -1.74 -7.39 3.38
N ILE A 340 -1.33 -6.13 3.60
CA ILE A 340 -2.10 -5.16 4.39
C ILE A 340 -2.31 -3.88 3.56
N ASP A 341 -3.57 -3.62 3.21
CA ASP A 341 -4.00 -2.35 2.66
C ASP A 341 -4.48 -1.42 3.79
N VAL A 342 -4.42 -0.11 3.56
CA VAL A 342 -4.84 0.91 4.52
C VAL A 342 -5.67 1.97 3.81
N ILE A 343 -6.85 2.22 4.35
CA ILE A 343 -7.78 3.25 3.89
C ILE A 343 -7.66 4.45 4.83
N ARG A 344 -7.25 5.61 4.33
CA ARG A 344 -7.28 6.90 5.04
C ARG A 344 -8.51 7.69 4.59
N ALA A 345 -9.22 8.23 5.57
CA ALA A 345 -10.39 9.10 5.41
C ALA A 345 -10.25 10.36 6.29
N GLN A 346 -9.10 11.02 6.16
CA GLN A 346 -8.62 12.11 7.02
C GLN A 346 -8.99 13.48 6.41
N PRO A 347 -9.76 14.33 7.12
CA PRO A 347 -9.93 15.72 6.71
C PRO A 347 -8.61 16.51 6.86
N MET A 348 -8.57 17.67 6.21
CA MET A 348 -7.50 18.65 6.40
C MET A 348 -7.44 19.06 7.88
N LYS A 349 -6.23 19.18 8.44
CA LYS A 349 -5.97 19.74 9.76
C LYS A 349 -5.29 21.08 9.57
N ALA A 350 -5.87 22.13 10.15
CA ALA A 350 -5.22 23.42 10.31
C ALA A 350 -4.56 23.49 11.70
N ASP A 351 -3.52 24.32 11.85
CA ASP A 351 -2.93 24.64 13.14
C ASP A 351 -3.67 25.81 13.83
N ARG A 352 -3.07 26.33 14.91
CA ARG A 352 -3.61 27.47 15.68
C ARG A 352 -3.55 28.82 14.93
N TYR A 353 -2.92 28.87 13.77
CA TYR A 353 -2.75 30.06 12.93
C TYR A 353 -3.52 29.96 11.59
N ASP A 354 -4.41 28.96 11.46
CA ASP A 354 -5.13 28.60 10.23
C ASP A 354 -4.22 28.17 9.06
N CYS A 355 -2.95 27.83 9.36
CA CYS A 355 -2.03 27.23 8.41
C CYS A 355 -2.32 25.73 8.28
N VAL A 356 -2.25 25.18 7.07
CA VAL A 356 -2.47 23.74 6.82
C VAL A 356 -1.32 22.93 7.44
N SER A 357 -1.57 22.30 8.58
CA SER A 357 -0.61 21.38 9.23
C SER A 357 -0.65 19.98 8.64
N ARG A 358 -1.82 19.52 8.16
CA ARG A 358 -1.95 18.27 7.40
C ARG A 358 -2.96 18.41 6.26
N PRO A 359 -2.60 18.09 5.01
CA PRO A 359 -3.55 18.04 3.90
C PRO A 359 -4.60 16.95 4.09
N ALA A 360 -5.74 17.07 3.40
CA ALA A 360 -6.79 16.06 3.46
C ALA A 360 -6.40 14.80 2.67
N ARG A 361 -6.50 13.63 3.30
CA ARG A 361 -6.13 12.31 2.74
C ARG A 361 -7.34 11.41 2.64
N PHE A 362 -7.74 11.08 1.42
CA PHE A 362 -8.92 10.28 1.09
C PHE A 362 -8.54 9.27 0.02
N ASP A 363 -8.28 8.03 0.44
CA ASP A 363 -7.78 6.97 -0.44
C ASP A 363 -8.89 6.38 -1.34
N THR A 364 -8.46 5.75 -2.43
CA THR A 364 -9.31 5.06 -3.39
C THR A 364 -9.33 3.55 -3.17
N VAL A 365 -10.49 2.94 -3.39
CA VAL A 365 -10.81 1.55 -3.05
C VAL A 365 -11.62 0.87 -4.15
N LEU A 366 -11.52 -0.45 -4.19
CA LEU A 366 -12.35 -1.32 -5.01
C LEU A 366 -13.46 -1.92 -4.14
N VAL A 367 -14.71 -1.58 -4.44
CA VAL A 367 -15.90 -2.09 -3.73
C VAL A 367 -16.51 -3.23 -4.52
N GLN A 368 -16.77 -4.36 -3.83
CA GLN A 368 -17.46 -5.56 -4.33
C GLN A 368 -17.08 -5.99 -5.77
N VAL A 369 -16.02 -6.79 -5.91
CA VAL A 369 -15.71 -7.48 -7.18
C VAL A 369 -16.71 -8.62 -7.40
N LYS A 370 -17.21 -8.77 -8.64
CA LYS A 370 -18.22 -9.78 -9.02
C LYS A 370 -17.83 -10.75 -10.13
N ASP A 371 -16.74 -10.50 -10.87
CA ASP A 371 -16.27 -11.32 -12.02
C ASP A 371 -14.87 -10.82 -12.47
N ARG A 372 -14.73 -9.48 -12.56
CA ARG A 372 -13.51 -8.77 -13.01
C ARG A 372 -13.31 -7.46 -12.25
N MET A 373 -12.08 -6.94 -12.20
CA MET A 373 -11.80 -5.57 -11.75
C MET A 373 -12.67 -4.55 -12.50
N THR A 374 -12.87 -4.76 -13.80
CA THR A 374 -13.70 -3.88 -14.65
C THR A 374 -15.16 -3.81 -14.23
N ASN A 375 -15.63 -4.84 -13.50
CA ASN A 375 -17.00 -4.96 -13.03
C ASN A 375 -17.12 -4.54 -11.54
N GLY A 376 -16.00 -4.24 -10.87
CA GLY A 376 -15.95 -3.75 -9.50
C GLY A 376 -16.08 -2.24 -9.40
N ILE A 377 -16.74 -1.75 -8.34
CA ILE A 377 -17.08 -0.33 -8.19
C ILE A 377 -15.90 0.41 -7.57
N HIS A 378 -15.15 1.12 -8.41
CA HIS A 378 -14.05 1.98 -7.97
C HIS A 378 -14.62 3.21 -7.27
N SER A 379 -14.15 3.48 -6.05
CA SER A 379 -14.67 4.56 -5.21
C SER A 379 -13.59 5.25 -4.40
N ARG A 380 -13.84 6.48 -3.94
CA ARG A 380 -13.00 7.22 -2.99
C ARG A 380 -13.68 7.30 -1.63
N VAL A 381 -13.04 6.84 -0.57
CA VAL A 381 -13.61 6.87 0.78
C VAL A 381 -13.49 8.28 1.37
N ARG A 382 -14.60 8.86 1.82
CA ARG A 382 -14.63 10.22 2.43
C ARG A 382 -14.97 10.19 3.91
N VAL A 383 -15.73 9.20 4.37
CA VAL A 383 -16.06 9.02 5.80
C VAL A 383 -16.08 7.53 6.11
N ILE A 384 -15.44 7.12 7.21
CA ILE A 384 -15.64 5.81 7.86
C ILE A 384 -16.34 6.11 9.18
N PHE A 385 -17.49 5.47 9.45
CA PHE A 385 -18.32 5.79 10.61
C PHE A 385 -19.17 4.60 11.07
N GLN A 386 -19.77 4.74 12.25
CA GLN A 386 -20.68 3.75 12.84
C GLN A 386 -21.82 4.50 13.54
N LEU A 387 -23.02 3.92 13.50
CA LEU A 387 -24.15 4.46 14.25
C LEU A 387 -23.90 4.34 15.76
N PRO A 388 -24.42 5.26 16.59
CA PRO A 388 -24.37 5.14 18.04
C PRO A 388 -25.14 3.89 18.51
N GLU A 389 -24.73 3.30 19.63
CA GLU A 389 -25.27 2.04 20.19
C GLU A 389 -26.80 1.97 20.25
N LYS A 390 -27.44 3.10 20.56
CA LYS A 390 -28.91 3.25 20.59
C LYS A 390 -29.62 2.98 19.25
N LEU A 391 -28.87 2.85 18.16
CA LEU A 391 -29.34 2.57 16.80
C LEU A 391 -28.78 1.25 16.24
N HIS A 392 -28.01 0.47 17.02
CA HIS A 392 -27.49 -0.84 16.61
C HIS A 392 -28.60 -1.84 16.27
N HIS A 393 -29.79 -1.69 16.87
CA HIS A 393 -31.00 -2.46 16.48
C HIS A 393 -31.50 -2.19 15.05
N ILE A 394 -30.96 -1.17 14.36
CA ILE A 394 -31.19 -0.92 12.93
C ILE A 394 -30.01 -1.44 12.11
N TYR A 395 -28.80 -1.08 12.54
CA TYR A 395 -27.54 -1.50 11.93
C TYR A 395 -26.39 -1.26 12.91
N ASP A 396 -25.61 -2.29 13.20
CA ASP A 396 -24.56 -2.33 14.23
C ASP A 396 -23.13 -2.28 13.64
N ARG A 397 -22.93 -2.70 12.39
CA ARG A 397 -21.64 -2.71 11.70
C ARG A 397 -21.15 -1.32 11.30
N LYS A 398 -19.88 -1.22 10.90
CA LYS A 398 -19.28 0.02 10.37
C LYS A 398 -19.68 0.26 8.90
N LEU A 399 -19.72 1.53 8.54
CA LEU A 399 -20.15 2.03 7.23
C LEU A 399 -19.08 2.95 6.64
N ALA A 400 -18.96 2.94 5.31
CA ALA A 400 -18.18 3.90 4.55
C ALA A 400 -19.09 4.75 3.66
N TYR A 401 -18.90 6.07 3.68
CA TYR A 401 -19.45 6.97 2.67
C TYR A 401 -18.39 7.20 1.59
N VAL A 402 -18.77 6.89 0.36
CA VAL A 402 -17.86 6.79 -0.78
C VAL A 402 -18.36 7.61 -1.97
N GLN A 403 -17.42 8.23 -2.69
CA GLN A 403 -17.66 8.89 -3.98
C GLN A 403 -17.28 7.92 -5.10
N MET A 404 -18.21 7.58 -6.00
CA MET A 404 -17.98 6.59 -7.06
C MET A 404 -17.25 7.19 -8.26
N PHE A 405 -16.52 6.32 -8.95
CA PHE A 405 -16.07 6.49 -10.33
C PHE A 405 -16.96 5.68 -11.27
N ASN A 406 -16.93 6.02 -12.55
CA ASN A 406 -17.63 5.27 -13.58
C ASN A 406 -17.02 3.87 -13.70
N PRO A 407 -17.78 2.89 -14.25
CA PRO A 407 -17.22 1.60 -14.65
C PRO A 407 -15.94 1.79 -15.46
N VAL A 408 -14.97 0.94 -15.15
CA VAL A 408 -13.64 0.97 -15.76
C VAL A 408 -13.74 0.60 -17.24
N SER A 409 -12.80 1.08 -18.07
CA SER A 409 -12.70 0.69 -19.46
C SER A 409 -12.69 -0.83 -19.62
N GLN A 410 -13.48 -1.37 -20.55
CA GLN A 410 -13.52 -2.83 -20.79
C GLN A 410 -12.16 -3.37 -21.28
N ASN A 411 -11.45 -2.55 -22.05
CA ASN A 411 -10.12 -2.84 -22.56
C ASN A 411 -9.08 -1.92 -21.89
N PRO A 412 -7.83 -2.39 -21.69
CA PRO A 412 -6.73 -1.54 -21.24
C PRO A 412 -6.24 -0.63 -22.36
N ALA A 413 -5.68 0.52 -21.99
CA ALA A 413 -5.16 1.51 -22.93
C ALA A 413 -3.76 1.15 -23.42
N ALA A 414 -3.57 1.01 -24.73
CA ALA A 414 -2.24 0.95 -25.33
C ALA A 414 -1.54 2.34 -25.26
N PRO A 415 -0.20 2.39 -25.19
CA PRO A 415 0.75 1.28 -25.01
C PRO A 415 0.93 0.83 -23.54
N THR A 416 0.32 1.51 -22.56
CA THR A 416 0.56 1.22 -21.14
C THR A 416 0.04 -0.15 -20.69
N GLY A 417 -1.01 -0.67 -21.31
CA GLY A 417 -1.73 -1.85 -20.83
C GLY A 417 -2.45 -1.60 -19.48
N LEU A 418 -2.68 -0.34 -19.11
CA LEU A 418 -3.41 0.04 -17.90
C LEU A 418 -4.88 0.34 -18.22
N TYR A 419 -5.77 -0.06 -17.32
CA TYR A 419 -7.19 0.26 -17.40
C TYR A 419 -7.45 1.72 -17.02
N THR A 420 -8.50 2.33 -17.59
CA THR A 420 -8.87 3.71 -17.30
C THR A 420 -10.20 3.80 -16.55
N ALA A 421 -10.26 4.66 -15.55
CA ALA A 421 -11.45 5.03 -14.81
C ALA A 421 -11.75 6.52 -15.04
N SER A 422 -13.03 6.89 -15.04
CA SER A 422 -13.44 8.29 -15.16
C SER A 422 -14.35 8.69 -14.00
N ARG A 423 -14.31 9.97 -13.65
CA ARG A 423 -15.12 10.58 -12.58
C ARG A 423 -16.60 10.57 -12.95
N THR A 424 -17.46 9.99 -12.11
CA THR A 424 -18.92 10.08 -12.28
C THR A 424 -19.43 11.46 -11.91
N LEU A 425 -20.25 12.05 -12.79
CA LEU A 425 -21.08 13.21 -12.50
C LEU A 425 -22.52 12.93 -12.91
N VAL A 426 -23.44 12.94 -11.95
CA VAL A 426 -24.89 12.82 -12.15
C VAL A 426 -25.50 14.18 -11.86
N ALA A 427 -26.19 14.78 -12.85
CA ALA A 427 -26.75 16.15 -12.74
C ALA A 427 -25.74 17.19 -12.20
N GLY A 428 -24.46 17.10 -12.62
CA GLY A 428 -23.37 17.97 -12.19
C GLY A 428 -22.77 17.67 -10.80
N ARG A 429 -23.32 16.73 -10.03
CA ARG A 429 -22.82 16.32 -8.71
C ARG A 429 -22.08 14.98 -8.77
N ARG A 430 -21.16 14.73 -7.83
CA ARG A 430 -20.52 13.41 -7.69
C ARG A 430 -21.58 12.34 -7.37
N SER A 431 -21.47 11.16 -7.97
CA SER A 431 -22.23 9.99 -7.51
C SER A 431 -21.64 9.50 -6.19
N CYS A 432 -22.49 9.25 -5.21
CA CYS A 432 -22.10 8.86 -3.85
C CYS A 432 -23.02 7.78 -3.30
N ALA A 433 -22.51 6.95 -2.40
CA ALA A 433 -23.33 6.07 -1.58
C ALA A 433 -22.73 5.89 -0.18
N VAL A 434 -23.54 5.30 0.71
CA VAL A 434 -23.06 4.63 1.91
C VAL A 434 -23.09 3.14 1.64
N ILE A 435 -22.04 2.44 2.06
CA ILE A 435 -21.89 0.98 1.96
C ILE A 435 -21.44 0.40 3.32
N PRO A 436 -21.70 -0.88 3.60
CA PRO A 436 -20.95 -1.64 4.59
C PRO A 436 -19.43 -1.46 4.41
N LEU A 437 -18.69 -1.24 5.48
CA LEU A 437 -17.23 -1.12 5.39
C LEU A 437 -16.60 -2.43 4.88
N ASP A 438 -17.23 -3.57 5.18
CA ASP A 438 -16.82 -4.92 4.82
C ASP A 438 -17.12 -5.31 3.35
N ASP A 439 -17.78 -4.42 2.58
CA ASP A 439 -17.93 -4.56 1.11
C ASP A 439 -16.70 -4.04 0.34
N ILE A 440 -15.74 -3.41 1.02
CA ILE A 440 -14.48 -2.95 0.42
C ILE A 440 -13.54 -4.15 0.26
N ALA A 441 -13.20 -4.46 -0.99
CA ALA A 441 -12.41 -5.63 -1.34
C ALA A 441 -10.89 -5.40 -1.23
N MET A 442 -10.41 -4.18 -1.57
CA MET A 442 -9.01 -3.75 -1.44
C MET A 442 -8.87 -2.24 -1.68
N THR A 443 -7.70 -1.64 -1.42
CA THR A 443 -7.38 -0.29 -1.93
C THR A 443 -6.89 -0.37 -3.38
N CYS A 444 -6.99 0.75 -4.10
CA CYS A 444 -6.47 0.86 -5.47
C CYS A 444 -5.90 2.25 -5.71
N HIS A 445 -4.82 2.36 -6.49
CA HIS A 445 -4.18 3.63 -6.78
C HIS A 445 -4.63 4.17 -8.14
N LEU A 446 -5.31 5.32 -8.14
CA LEU A 446 -5.71 6.02 -9.36
C LEU A 446 -4.71 7.12 -9.70
N VAL A 447 -4.08 7.06 -10.88
CA VAL A 447 -3.12 8.06 -11.37
C VAL A 447 -3.72 8.87 -12.52
N PRO A 448 -3.71 10.21 -12.47
CA PRO A 448 -4.24 11.05 -13.55
C PRO A 448 -3.60 10.80 -14.93
N HIS A 449 -4.38 10.99 -16.00
CA HIS A 449 -3.79 11.20 -17.33
C HIS A 449 -3.19 12.61 -17.40
N TYR A 450 -1.89 12.76 -17.14
CA TYR A 450 -1.21 14.06 -17.08
C TYR A 450 -1.35 14.89 -18.37
N ARG A 451 -1.39 14.24 -19.54
CA ARG A 451 -1.67 14.91 -20.83
C ARG A 451 -3.04 15.61 -20.92
N GLN A 452 -4.01 15.23 -20.10
CA GLN A 452 -5.33 15.89 -20.02
C GLN A 452 -5.40 16.97 -18.93
N PHE A 453 -4.29 17.24 -18.24
CA PHE A 453 -4.23 18.30 -17.24
C PHE A 453 -4.32 19.68 -17.91
N ARG A 454 -5.12 20.58 -17.34
CA ARG A 454 -5.25 21.96 -17.84
C ARG A 454 -4.07 22.80 -17.34
N PRO A 455 -3.22 23.38 -18.22
CA PRO A 455 -2.01 24.10 -17.80
C PRO A 455 -2.27 25.29 -16.87
N GLU A 456 -3.48 25.85 -16.91
CA GLU A 456 -3.93 27.01 -16.14
C GLU A 456 -4.12 26.74 -14.64
N VAL A 457 -4.16 25.47 -14.20
CA VAL A 457 -4.38 25.12 -12.79
C VAL A 457 -3.02 24.92 -12.09
N PRO A 458 -2.65 25.75 -11.10
CA PRO A 458 -1.37 25.59 -10.41
C PRO A 458 -1.33 24.29 -9.59
N LEU A 459 -0.39 23.40 -9.93
CA LEU A 459 -0.10 22.19 -9.15
C LEU A 459 0.78 22.54 -7.95
N THR A 460 0.15 22.79 -6.81
CA THR A 460 0.85 22.87 -5.51
C THR A 460 1.04 21.47 -4.92
N GLN A 461 1.92 21.34 -3.91
CA GLN A 461 2.09 20.09 -3.16
C GLN A 461 0.80 19.59 -2.46
N TYR A 462 -0.18 20.47 -2.27
CA TYR A 462 -1.49 20.15 -1.66
C TYR A 462 -2.61 19.97 -2.72
N ALA A 463 -2.28 19.99 -4.01
CA ALA A 463 -3.26 19.86 -5.09
C ALA A 463 -3.88 18.46 -5.13
N ASN A 464 -5.17 18.38 -4.81
CA ASN A 464 -5.94 17.14 -4.83
C ASN A 464 -6.25 16.72 -6.28
N VAL A 465 -5.32 16.02 -6.94
CA VAL A 465 -5.41 15.73 -8.37
C VAL A 465 -6.60 14.82 -8.74
N LEU A 466 -7.15 14.06 -7.78
CA LEU A 466 -8.41 13.29 -7.92
C LEU A 466 -9.68 14.18 -7.99
N GLU A 467 -9.57 15.45 -7.63
CA GLU A 467 -10.61 16.48 -7.78
C GLU A 467 -10.38 17.36 -9.02
N LEU A 468 -9.11 17.63 -9.37
CA LEU A 468 -8.73 18.42 -10.55
C LEU A 468 -8.92 17.66 -11.88
N CYS A 469 -8.60 16.37 -11.92
CA CYS A 469 -8.69 15.55 -13.13
C CYS A 469 -10.03 14.83 -13.26
N THR A 470 -10.31 14.38 -14.49
CA THR A 470 -11.52 13.66 -14.89
C THR A 470 -11.28 12.19 -15.21
N THR A 471 -10.12 11.86 -15.76
CA THR A 471 -9.70 10.51 -16.17
C THR A 471 -8.43 10.07 -15.46
N PHE A 472 -8.38 8.78 -15.09
CA PHE A 472 -7.28 8.19 -14.32
C PHE A 472 -6.94 6.80 -14.87
N TYR A 473 -5.66 6.46 -14.91
CA TYR A 473 -5.20 5.08 -14.99
C TYR A 473 -5.35 4.40 -13.63
N ILE A 474 -5.70 3.11 -13.64
CA ILE A 474 -5.56 2.24 -12.46
C ILE A 474 -4.12 1.72 -12.44
N ASN A 475 -3.37 2.10 -11.42
CA ASN A 475 -1.97 1.72 -11.30
C ASN A 475 -1.81 0.33 -10.67
N ILE A 476 -1.68 -0.68 -11.55
CA ILE A 476 -1.53 -2.09 -11.19
C ILE A 476 -0.22 -2.39 -10.44
N PHE A 477 0.76 -1.48 -10.47
CA PHE A 477 2.08 -1.63 -9.85
C PHE A 477 2.16 -1.05 -8.44
N ALA A 478 1.09 -0.41 -7.93
CA ALA A 478 1.12 0.27 -6.63
C ALA A 478 1.47 -0.69 -5.46
N THR A 479 1.00 -1.93 -5.52
CA THR A 479 1.38 -3.01 -4.61
C THR A 479 1.70 -4.28 -5.41
N TYR A 480 2.51 -5.17 -4.83
CA TYR A 480 2.80 -6.45 -5.44
C TYR A 480 1.58 -7.38 -5.48
N PHE A 481 0.79 -7.36 -4.39
CA PHE A 481 -0.48 -8.05 -4.26
C PHE A 481 -1.47 -7.71 -5.40
N PHE A 482 -1.65 -6.42 -5.71
CA PHE A 482 -2.57 -6.00 -6.77
C PHE A 482 -2.11 -6.42 -8.17
N TYR A 483 -0.79 -6.40 -8.41
CA TYR A 483 -0.18 -6.90 -9.64
C TYR A 483 -0.46 -8.40 -9.85
N GLN A 484 -0.24 -9.22 -8.83
CA GLN A 484 -0.52 -10.66 -8.89
C GLN A 484 -2.00 -10.95 -9.11
N LEU A 485 -2.89 -10.26 -8.38
CA LEU A 485 -4.33 -10.44 -8.47
C LEU A 485 -4.87 -10.15 -9.88
N LEU A 486 -4.38 -9.10 -10.54
CA LEU A 486 -4.76 -8.77 -11.91
C LEU A 486 -4.22 -9.75 -12.96
N ARG A 487 -3.10 -10.42 -12.68
CA ARG A 487 -2.63 -11.56 -13.49
C ARG A 487 -3.55 -12.76 -13.31
N HIS A 488 -3.94 -13.09 -12.08
CA HIS A 488 -4.87 -14.19 -11.78
C HIS A 488 -6.22 -14.03 -12.48
N TRP A 489 -6.80 -12.81 -12.48
CA TRP A 489 -8.03 -12.51 -13.20
C TRP A 489 -7.90 -12.50 -14.74
N GLY A 490 -6.72 -12.81 -15.30
CA GLY A 490 -6.47 -12.77 -16.75
C GLY A 490 -6.57 -11.36 -17.35
N GLN A 491 -6.61 -10.32 -16.52
CA GLN A 491 -6.78 -8.93 -16.96
C GLN A 491 -5.45 -8.22 -17.21
N HIS A 492 -4.33 -8.86 -16.84
CA HIS A 492 -2.99 -8.47 -17.26
C HIS A 492 -2.73 -8.92 -18.71
N THR A 493 -3.15 -8.09 -19.67
CA THR A 493 -2.70 -8.19 -21.06
C THR A 493 -1.48 -7.29 -21.24
N ALA A 494 -0.30 -7.88 -21.41
CA ALA A 494 0.83 -7.15 -21.99
C ALA A 494 0.43 -6.66 -23.40
N PRO A 495 0.81 -5.44 -23.81
CA PRO A 495 0.62 -5.00 -25.19
C PRO A 495 1.31 -5.99 -26.13
N VAL A 496 0.61 -6.36 -27.21
CA VAL A 496 1.09 -7.26 -28.27
C VAL A 496 2.03 -6.49 -29.21
#